data_AF-X1BNZ8-F1
#
_entry.id   AF-X1BNZ8-F1
#
_cell.length_a   1.000
_cell.length_b   1.000
_cell.length_c   1.000
_cell.angle_alpha   90.00
_cell.angle_beta   90.00
_cell.angle_gamma   90.00
#
_symmetry.space_group_name_H-M   'P 1'
#
loop_
_entity.id
_entity.type
_entity.pdbx_description
1 polymer ?
#
loop_
_entity_poly.entity_id
_entity_poly.type
_entity_poly.pdbx_seq_one_letter_code
_entity_poly.pdbx_strand_id
1 'polypeptide(L)'
;GQYSISIPSYNPLAIENFQPWGIISLKHAGLAAGLGKIAKDGLLIHPIHGTLLRLSAVITTAELIADPMMEDNVCKECNLCIDKCPNKAFDENGNFKKMTCLPNTVKHGINILHPYDQDYLKNIELISNTFLLEYSVGCTVCLDVCPINKKQLSKLKI
;
A
#
# COMPACT_ATOMS: atom_id res chain seq x y z
N GLY A 1 -13.90 -2.71 -31.95
CA GLY A 1 -12.60 -2.91 -31.30
C GLY A 1 -12.80 -2.86 -29.81
N GLN A 2 -12.06 -3.65 -29.03
CA GLN A 2 -12.08 -3.54 -27.56
C GLN A 2 -11.15 -2.39 -27.15
N TYR A 3 -11.52 -1.67 -26.09
CA TYR A 3 -10.73 -0.57 -25.54
C TYR A 3 -10.08 -0.98 -24.22
N SER A 4 -8.88 -0.49 -23.96
CA SER A 4 -8.17 -0.75 -22.70
C SER A 4 -7.39 0.46 -22.22
N ILE A 5 -7.34 0.66 -20.90
CA ILE A 5 -6.56 1.71 -20.24
C ILE A 5 -5.78 1.07 -19.08
N SER A 6 -4.48 1.34 -19.02
CA SER A 6 -3.63 0.91 -17.91
C SER A 6 -3.90 1.75 -16.67
N ILE A 7 -4.05 1.08 -15.53
CA ILE A 7 -4.08 1.68 -14.20
C ILE A 7 -2.70 1.49 -13.55
N PRO A 8 -1.90 2.55 -13.46
CA PRO A 8 -0.58 2.51 -12.83
C PRO A 8 -0.69 2.27 -11.33
N SER A 9 0.43 1.90 -10.70
CA SER A 9 0.45 1.47 -9.30
C SER A 9 0.17 2.57 -8.27
N TYR A 10 0.14 3.85 -8.67
CA TYR A 10 0.07 4.98 -7.73
C TYR A 10 -0.45 6.27 -8.38
N ASN A 11 0.35 6.95 -9.20
CA ASN A 11 -0.06 8.19 -9.85
C ASN A 11 -0.80 7.88 -11.15
N PRO A 12 -1.93 8.54 -11.46
CA PRO A 12 -2.43 9.77 -10.82
C PRO A 12 -3.27 9.52 -9.56
N LEU A 13 -3.22 10.48 -8.63
CA LEU A 13 -4.04 10.52 -7.42
C LEU A 13 -4.98 11.73 -7.46
N ALA A 14 -6.24 11.54 -7.06
CA ALA A 14 -7.20 12.58 -6.79
C ALA A 14 -7.33 12.80 -5.27
N ILE A 15 -7.53 14.05 -4.84
CA ILE A 15 -7.80 14.36 -3.43
C ILE A 15 -9.31 14.48 -3.25
N GLU A 16 -9.88 13.62 -2.41
CA GLU A 16 -11.29 13.67 -2.01
C GLU A 16 -11.39 13.59 -0.50
N ASN A 17 -12.15 14.51 0.11
CA ASN A 17 -12.30 14.59 1.57
C ASN A 17 -10.96 14.60 2.33
N PHE A 18 -9.98 15.38 1.83
CA PHE A 18 -8.62 15.46 2.37
C PHE A 18 -7.83 14.14 2.35
N GLN A 19 -8.22 13.19 1.49
CA GLN A 19 -7.52 11.91 1.34
C GLN A 19 -7.13 11.68 -0.12
N PRO A 20 -5.95 11.08 -0.38
CA PRO A 20 -5.59 10.68 -1.73
C PRO A 20 -6.26 9.36 -2.12
N TRP A 21 -6.73 9.33 -3.36
CA TRP A 21 -7.38 8.19 -4.00
C TRP A 21 -6.81 7.99 -5.39
N GLY A 22 -6.48 6.74 -5.74
CA GLY A 22 -6.20 6.38 -7.12
C GLY A 22 -7.49 6.23 -7.92
N ILE A 23 -7.36 6.07 -9.25
CA ILE A 23 -8.50 5.86 -10.16
C ILE A 23 -9.43 4.74 -9.67
N ILE A 24 -8.84 3.65 -9.16
CA ILE A 24 -9.52 2.57 -8.46
C ILE A 24 -8.67 2.11 -7.27
N SER A 25 -9.28 1.40 -6.33
CA SER A 25 -8.51 0.74 -5.26
C SER A 25 -7.92 -0.58 -5.74
N LEU A 26 -6.64 -0.58 -6.12
CA LEU A 26 -5.94 -1.77 -6.61
C LEU A 26 -5.94 -2.94 -5.61
N LYS A 27 -5.93 -2.66 -4.30
CA LYS A 27 -6.02 -3.70 -3.27
C LYS A 27 -7.39 -4.40 -3.29
N HIS A 28 -8.48 -3.65 -3.42
CA HIS A 28 -9.82 -4.23 -3.50
C HIS A 28 -10.06 -4.90 -4.86
N ALA A 29 -9.51 -4.37 -5.94
CA ALA A 29 -9.51 -5.04 -7.24
C ALA A 29 -8.77 -6.38 -7.18
N GLY A 30 -7.60 -6.43 -6.53
CA GLY A 30 -6.87 -7.69 -6.33
C GLY A 30 -7.61 -8.70 -5.45
N LEU A 31 -8.31 -8.24 -4.41
CA LEU A 31 -9.21 -9.08 -3.61
C LEU A 31 -10.33 -9.68 -4.49
N ALA A 32 -11.00 -8.84 -5.30
CA ALA A 32 -12.09 -9.26 -6.17
C ALA A 32 -11.61 -10.23 -7.27
N ALA A 33 -10.38 -10.05 -7.77
CA ALA A 33 -9.73 -10.92 -8.74
C ALA A 33 -9.09 -12.19 -8.14
N GLY A 34 -9.34 -12.49 -6.85
CA GLY A 34 -8.81 -13.71 -6.22
C GLY A 34 -7.31 -13.70 -5.94
N LEU A 35 -6.61 -12.57 -6.07
CA LEU A 35 -5.16 -12.48 -5.82
C LEU A 35 -4.81 -12.57 -4.33
N GLY A 36 -5.75 -12.35 -3.42
CA GLY A 36 -5.45 -12.42 -1.99
C GLY A 36 -6.55 -11.86 -1.12
N LYS A 37 -6.19 -11.59 0.14
CA LYS A 37 -7.07 -10.98 1.14
C LYS A 37 -6.53 -9.63 1.62
N ILE A 38 -7.35 -8.82 2.26
CA ILE A 38 -6.85 -7.63 2.97
C ILE A 38 -6.37 -8.06 4.36
N ALA A 39 -5.08 -7.88 4.64
CA ALA A 39 -4.48 -8.17 5.95
C ALA A 39 -4.73 -7.06 6.97
N LYS A 40 -4.43 -7.34 8.24
CA LYS A 40 -4.58 -6.38 9.35
C LYS A 40 -3.80 -5.08 9.09
N ASP A 41 -2.62 -5.15 8.47
CA ASP A 41 -1.79 -3.99 8.09
C ASP A 41 -2.39 -3.12 6.97
N GLY A 42 -3.57 -3.50 6.45
CA GLY A 42 -4.30 -2.80 5.41
C GLY A 42 -3.79 -3.09 4.00
N LEU A 43 -2.84 -3.99 3.79
CA LEU A 43 -2.31 -4.37 2.48
C LEU A 43 -3.00 -5.63 1.93
N LEU A 44 -2.88 -5.85 0.61
CA LEU A 44 -3.28 -7.12 0.00
C LEU A 44 -2.22 -8.17 0.32
N ILE A 45 -2.63 -9.31 0.89
CA ILE A 45 -1.76 -10.42 1.22
C ILE A 45 -2.01 -11.61 0.29
N HIS A 46 -0.96 -12.07 -0.38
CA HIS A 46 -0.95 -13.24 -1.26
C HIS A 46 -0.33 -14.46 -0.54
N PRO A 47 -0.83 -15.70 -0.73
CA PRO A 47 -0.32 -16.90 -0.06
C PRO A 47 1.19 -17.15 -0.25
N ILE A 48 1.69 -16.83 -1.45
CA ILE A 48 3.08 -17.06 -1.84
C ILE A 48 3.97 -15.83 -1.61
N HIS A 49 3.44 -14.61 -1.76
CA HIS A 49 4.25 -13.39 -1.79
C HIS A 49 4.07 -12.53 -0.53
N GLY A 50 3.15 -12.91 0.36
CA GLY A 50 2.78 -12.09 1.50
C GLY A 50 2.24 -10.74 1.04
N THR A 51 2.57 -9.67 1.76
CA THR A 51 2.19 -8.30 1.42
C THR A 51 3.23 -7.56 0.57
N LEU A 52 4.27 -8.26 0.09
CA LEU A 52 5.35 -7.72 -0.73
C LEU A 52 4.94 -7.63 -2.22
N LEU A 53 3.84 -6.91 -2.48
CA LEU A 53 3.22 -6.82 -3.80
C LEU A 53 3.25 -5.37 -4.30
N ARG A 54 3.56 -5.20 -5.59
CA ARG A 54 3.25 -3.99 -6.34
C ARG A 54 2.10 -4.29 -7.29
N LEU A 55 1.01 -3.55 -7.15
CA LEU A 55 -0.21 -3.79 -7.93
C LEU A 55 -0.30 -2.77 -9.06
N SER A 56 -0.85 -3.21 -10.19
CA SER A 56 -1.36 -2.39 -11.29
C SER A 56 -2.56 -3.12 -11.88
N ALA A 57 -3.35 -2.46 -12.71
CA ALA A 57 -4.47 -3.09 -13.38
C ALA A 57 -4.62 -2.60 -14.82
N VAL A 58 -5.48 -3.25 -15.59
CA VAL A 58 -5.96 -2.77 -16.88
C VAL A 58 -7.47 -2.78 -16.83
N ILE A 59 -8.09 -1.64 -17.12
CA ILE A 59 -9.53 -1.57 -17.35
C ILE A 59 -9.75 -1.82 -18.84
N THR A 60 -10.62 -2.76 -19.18
CA THR A 60 -10.88 -3.14 -20.56
C THR A 60 -12.38 -3.37 -20.81
N THR A 61 -12.82 -3.14 -22.04
CA THR A 61 -14.17 -3.53 -22.50
C THR A 61 -14.20 -4.95 -23.07
N ALA A 62 -13.09 -5.68 -23.02
CA ALA A 62 -13.05 -7.08 -23.39
C ALA A 62 -13.90 -7.92 -22.42
N GLU A 63 -14.67 -8.87 -22.95
CA GLU A 63 -15.37 -9.85 -22.13
C GLU A 63 -14.35 -10.85 -21.57
N LEU A 64 -14.25 -10.91 -20.23
CA LEU A 64 -13.36 -11.78 -19.50
C LEU A 64 -14.19 -12.63 -18.52
N ILE A 65 -13.77 -13.88 -18.33
CA ILE A 65 -14.32 -14.73 -17.28
C ILE A 65 -13.66 -14.31 -15.96
N ALA A 66 -14.46 -13.97 -14.96
CA ALA A 66 -13.96 -13.56 -13.66
C ALA A 66 -13.43 -14.77 -12.87
N ASP A 67 -12.27 -14.61 -12.24
CA ASP A 67 -11.76 -15.57 -11.26
C ASP A 67 -12.59 -15.51 -9.97
N PRO A 68 -12.74 -16.63 -9.25
CA PRO A 68 -13.38 -16.63 -7.94
C PRO A 68 -12.53 -15.86 -6.92
N MET A 69 -13.19 -15.22 -5.97
CA MET A 69 -12.50 -14.65 -4.81
C MET A 69 -11.85 -15.78 -4.00
N MET A 70 -10.65 -15.54 -3.47
CA MET A 70 -9.99 -16.46 -2.56
C MET A 70 -10.83 -16.65 -1.30
N GLU A 71 -11.05 -17.89 -0.88
CA GLU A 71 -11.81 -18.19 0.34
C GLU A 71 -10.92 -18.09 1.58
N ASP A 72 -9.74 -18.69 1.52
CA ASP A 72 -8.81 -18.84 2.64
C ASP A 72 -8.31 -17.51 3.21
N ASN A 73 -8.26 -17.45 4.54
CA ASN A 73 -7.58 -16.38 5.24
C ASN A 73 -6.05 -16.59 5.19
N VAL A 74 -5.36 -15.67 4.55
CA VAL A 74 -3.89 -15.69 4.44
C VAL A 74 -3.21 -15.01 5.62
N CYS A 75 -3.85 -13.97 6.17
CA CYS A 75 -3.35 -13.27 7.35
C CYS A 75 -3.46 -14.20 8.58
N LYS A 76 -2.37 -14.32 9.34
CA LYS A 76 -2.39 -15.08 10.60
C LYS A 76 -3.11 -14.31 11.69
N GLU A 77 -3.69 -15.05 12.64
CA GLU A 77 -4.22 -14.49 13.88
C GLU A 77 -3.09 -14.05 14.84
N CYS A 78 -2.45 -12.94 14.47
CA CYS A 78 -1.45 -12.24 15.28
C CYS A 78 -1.69 -10.72 15.20
N ASN A 79 -1.03 -9.93 16.06
CA ASN A 79 -1.14 -8.47 16.09
C ASN A 79 0.20 -7.75 15.90
N LEU A 80 1.23 -8.44 15.39
CA LEU A 80 2.60 -7.91 15.30
C LEU A 80 2.71 -6.57 14.53
N CYS A 81 1.97 -6.42 13.43
CA CYS A 81 1.96 -5.18 12.65
C CYS A 81 1.31 -4.01 13.41
N ILE A 82 0.34 -4.31 14.28
CA ILE A 82 -0.35 -3.34 15.14
C ILE A 82 0.59 -2.94 16.27
N ASP A 83 1.11 -3.93 17.01
CA ASP A 83 1.94 -3.74 18.21
C ASP A 83 3.26 -3.02 17.91
N LYS A 84 3.80 -3.20 16.70
CA LYS A 84 5.09 -2.62 16.29
C LYS A 84 4.96 -1.35 15.46
N CYS A 85 3.74 -0.86 15.20
CA CYS A 85 3.55 0.33 14.37
C CYS A 85 4.12 1.59 15.09
N PRO A 86 5.20 2.21 14.57
CA PRO A 86 5.75 3.42 15.19
C PRO A 86 4.79 4.61 15.09
N ASN A 87 3.94 4.61 14.05
CA ASN A 87 3.03 5.70 13.72
C ASN A 87 1.67 5.58 14.41
N LYS A 88 1.42 4.52 15.18
CA LYS A 88 0.13 4.23 15.82
C LYS A 88 -1.04 4.32 14.83
N ALA A 89 -0.85 3.74 13.63
CA ALA A 89 -1.80 3.85 12.53
C ALA A 89 -2.99 2.87 12.62
N PHE A 90 -3.38 2.47 13.83
CA PHE A 90 -4.46 1.53 14.10
C PHE A 90 -5.36 2.11 15.17
N ASP A 91 -6.69 1.97 15.05
CA ASP A 91 -7.60 2.33 16.14
C ASP A 91 -7.64 1.28 17.26
N GLU A 92 -8.40 1.57 18.30
CA GLU A 92 -8.65 0.70 19.46
C GLU A 92 -9.20 -0.69 19.10
N ASN A 93 -9.85 -0.82 17.95
CA ASN A 93 -10.37 -2.08 17.43
C ASN A 93 -9.37 -2.79 16.48
N GLY A 94 -8.17 -2.23 16.30
CA GLY A 94 -7.14 -2.76 15.42
C GLY A 94 -7.34 -2.45 13.94
N ASN A 95 -8.24 -1.53 13.58
CA ASN A 95 -8.47 -1.16 12.18
C ASN A 95 -7.40 -0.17 11.71
N PHE A 96 -6.82 -0.46 10.54
CA PHE A 96 -5.82 0.38 9.91
C PHE A 96 -6.38 1.76 9.51
N LYS A 97 -5.64 2.82 9.84
CA LYS A 97 -5.93 4.22 9.52
C LYS A 97 -4.94 4.76 8.50
N LYS A 98 -5.38 4.81 7.23
CA LYS A 98 -4.53 5.22 6.10
C LYS A 98 -3.92 6.61 6.29
N MET A 99 -4.66 7.58 6.83
CA MET A 99 -4.20 8.97 6.93
C MET A 99 -3.14 9.17 8.02
N THR A 100 -3.10 8.31 9.03
CA THR A 100 -2.04 8.28 10.04
C THR A 100 -0.78 7.61 9.48
N CYS A 101 -0.95 6.57 8.67
CA CYS A 101 0.17 5.81 8.09
C CYS A 101 0.87 6.58 6.95
N LEU A 102 0.08 7.08 5.99
CA LEU A 102 0.55 7.57 4.70
C LEU A 102 1.72 8.57 4.77
N PRO A 103 1.72 9.60 5.66
CA PRO A 103 2.81 10.57 5.73
C PRO A 103 4.18 9.96 6.04
N ASN A 104 4.20 8.77 6.63
CA ASN A 104 5.41 8.07 7.06
C ASN A 104 5.84 6.96 6.07
N THR A 105 5.03 6.65 5.06
CA THR A 105 5.29 5.52 4.14
C THR A 105 6.11 5.89 2.92
N VAL A 106 6.11 7.15 2.51
CA VAL A 106 6.87 7.66 1.36
C VAL A 106 7.87 8.68 1.88
N LYS A 107 9.15 8.40 1.74
CA LYS A 107 10.21 9.35 2.05
C LYS A 107 10.09 10.50 1.04
N HIS A 108 9.95 11.73 1.54
CA HIS A 108 9.67 12.92 0.71
C HIS A 108 8.30 12.90 -0.02
N GLY A 109 7.34 12.07 0.43
CA GLY A 109 5.98 12.02 -0.12
C GLY A 109 5.08 13.19 0.30
N ILE A 110 3.91 13.30 -0.37
CA ILE A 110 2.98 14.45 -0.44
C ILE A 110 3.33 15.59 0.55
N ASN A 111 4.03 16.61 0.04
CA ASN A 111 4.46 17.85 0.71
C ASN A 111 3.36 18.58 1.50
N ILE A 112 2.09 18.26 1.24
CA ILE A 112 0.92 18.84 1.89
C ILE A 112 0.58 18.15 3.23
N LEU A 113 1.11 16.94 3.47
CA LEU A 113 0.84 16.13 4.67
C LEU A 113 2.04 16.06 5.64
N HIS A 114 3.21 16.56 5.24
CA HIS A 114 4.36 16.69 6.15
C HIS A 114 4.15 17.92 7.06
N PRO A 115 4.49 17.85 8.36
CA PRO A 115 4.51 19.03 9.20
C PRO A 115 5.41 20.11 8.58
N TYR A 116 4.93 21.35 8.48
CA TYR A 116 5.73 22.52 8.07
C TYR A 116 6.69 22.91 9.21
N ASP A 117 7.63 22.04 9.56
CA ASP A 117 8.67 22.32 10.55
C ASP A 117 9.87 23.06 9.92
N GLN A 118 10.81 23.49 10.77
CA GLN A 118 11.98 24.26 10.34
C GLN A 118 12.92 23.46 9.43
N ASP A 119 13.01 22.15 9.63
CA ASP A 119 13.83 21.27 8.79
C ASP A 119 13.21 21.08 7.41
N TYR A 120 11.87 20.99 7.33
CA TYR A 120 11.13 20.96 6.07
C TYR A 120 11.33 22.24 5.26
N LEU A 121 11.12 23.41 5.88
CA LEU A 121 11.27 24.70 5.20
C LEU A 121 12.70 24.90 4.67
N LYS A 122 13.71 24.46 5.42
CA LYS A 122 15.11 24.53 5.02
C LYS A 122 15.43 23.66 3.80
N ASN A 123 14.68 22.58 3.56
CA ASN A 123 14.94 21.62 2.49
C ASN A 123 13.85 21.60 1.40
N ILE A 124 12.95 22.59 1.36
CA ILE A 124 11.74 22.57 0.52
C ILE A 124 12.02 22.40 -0.98
N GLU A 125 13.11 22.96 -1.49
CA GLU A 125 13.52 22.83 -2.90
C GLU A 125 13.96 21.38 -3.21
N LEU A 126 14.79 20.80 -2.35
CA LEU A 126 15.23 19.41 -2.48
C LEU A 126 14.04 18.46 -2.42
N ILE A 127 13.16 18.63 -1.43
CA ILE A 127 11.98 17.79 -1.23
C ILE A 127 11.02 17.90 -2.42
N SER A 128 10.78 19.11 -2.94
CA SER A 128 9.92 19.33 -4.11
C SER A 128 10.49 18.71 -5.38
N ASN A 129 11.81 18.77 -5.57
CA ASN A 129 12.48 18.21 -6.74
C ASN A 129 12.69 16.69 -6.65
N THR A 130 12.79 16.11 -5.45
CA THR A 130 12.93 14.65 -5.26
C THR A 130 11.60 13.92 -5.08
N PHE A 131 10.51 14.67 -4.92
CA PHE A 131 9.12 14.23 -4.73
C PHE A 131 8.67 13.05 -5.61
N LEU A 132 9.23 12.94 -6.82
CA LEU A 132 8.94 11.89 -7.80
C LEU A 132 10.19 11.16 -8.31
N LEU A 133 11.39 11.54 -7.85
CA LEU A 133 12.65 10.92 -8.29
C LEU A 133 12.92 9.63 -7.52
N GLU A 134 12.61 9.60 -6.22
CA GLU A 134 12.73 8.39 -5.42
C GLU A 134 11.37 7.96 -4.88
N TYR A 135 10.94 6.80 -5.33
CA TYR A 135 9.85 6.05 -4.75
C TYR A 135 10.26 5.38 -3.42
N SER A 136 11.05 6.08 -2.61
CA SER A 136 11.70 5.50 -1.44
C SER A 136 10.66 5.25 -0.36
N VAL A 137 10.50 3.96 -0.02
CA VAL A 137 9.61 3.52 1.05
C VAL A 137 10.21 3.99 2.38
N GLY A 138 9.49 4.88 3.06
CA GLY A 138 9.94 5.50 4.31
C GLY A 138 9.77 4.60 5.53
N CYS A 139 8.67 3.85 5.60
CA CYS A 139 8.37 2.94 6.71
C CYS A 139 7.96 1.57 6.18
N THR A 140 8.65 0.53 6.64
CA THR A 140 8.43 -0.89 6.27
C THR A 140 8.11 -1.76 7.47
N VAL A 141 7.96 -1.20 8.67
CA VAL A 141 7.92 -1.98 9.93
C VAL A 141 6.84 -3.08 9.91
N CYS A 142 5.63 -2.80 9.41
CA CYS A 142 4.57 -3.81 9.31
C CYS A 142 4.93 -4.96 8.35
N LEU A 143 5.63 -4.65 7.25
CA LEU A 143 6.12 -5.64 6.29
C LEU A 143 7.19 -6.52 6.92
N ASP A 144 8.12 -5.91 7.66
CA ASP A 144 9.28 -6.59 8.24
C ASP A 144 8.89 -7.52 9.38
N VAL A 145 7.90 -7.14 10.20
CA VAL A 145 7.44 -7.98 11.33
C VAL A 145 6.47 -9.08 10.91
N CYS A 146 5.88 -8.99 9.71
CA CYS A 146 4.90 -9.94 9.23
C CYS A 146 5.52 -11.36 9.09
N PRO A 147 5.00 -12.39 9.80
CA PRO A 147 5.54 -13.74 9.73
C PRO A 147 5.44 -14.37 8.34
N ILE A 148 4.42 -13.98 7.56
CA ILE A 148 4.26 -14.46 6.19
C ILE A 148 5.40 -13.90 5.32
N ASN A 149 5.67 -12.60 5.40
CA ASN A 149 6.77 -11.98 4.64
C ASN A 149 8.13 -12.54 5.04
N LYS A 150 8.41 -12.69 6.35
CA LYS A 150 9.68 -13.29 6.83
C LYS A 150 9.93 -14.69 6.26
N LYS A 151 8.89 -15.52 6.19
CA LYS A 151 8.97 -16.87 5.60
C LYS A 151 9.30 -16.84 4.11
N GLN A 152 8.92 -15.80 3.38
CA GLN A 152 9.20 -15.69 1.95
C GLN A 152 10.57 -15.05 1.68
N LEU A 153 10.93 -14.01 2.42
CA LEU A 153 12.27 -13.40 2.33
C LEU A 153 13.37 -14.42 2.63
N SER A 154 13.17 -15.33 3.58
CA SER A 154 14.14 -16.41 3.85
C SER A 154 14.31 -17.41 2.71
N LYS A 155 13.33 -17.51 1.80
CA LYS A 155 13.41 -18.36 0.59
C LYS A 155 14.04 -17.66 -0.59
N LEU A 156 14.01 -16.32 -0.63
CA LEU A 156 14.41 -15.55 -1.80
C LEU A 156 15.93 -15.42 -1.98
N LYS A 157 16.76 -15.82 -0.99
CA LYS A 157 18.24 -15.84 -1.04
C LYS A 157 18.83 -14.80 -2.01
N ILE A 158 18.58 -13.52 -1.73
CA ILE A 158 19.28 -12.39 -2.37
C ILE A 158 20.46 -12.03 -1.48
#